data_AF-A0A2A7B1I4-F1
#
_entry.id   AF-A0A2A7B1I4-F1
#
_cell.length_a   1.000
_cell.length_b   1.000
_cell.length_c   1.000
_cell.angle_alpha   90.00
_cell.angle_beta   90.00
_cell.angle_gamma   90.00
#
_symmetry.space_group_name_H-M   'P 1'
#
loop_
_entity.id
_entity.type
_entity.pdbx_description
1 polymer ?
#
loop_
_entity_poly.entity_id
_entity_poly.type
_entity_poly.pdbx_seq_one_letter_code
_entity_poly.pdbx_strand_id
1 'polypeptide(L)'
;MNRTERAVIVWKPQPRQLEFMRRPEPEALYGGAAGGGKSDALLIEALRQVHIPHYRALILRKTYPQLSDLVDKSQLYYRRAFPEAQYNATSHVWVFPSGAKIWFGSMQYTKDRTNYQGKAYDFIGFDELTHFEWDEYSYMMSRNRPTGPGTRVYMRATTNPGGIGHGWVKARFITPAPPGTPIVETVTVRLPDGTDQQMERARVFIPSSVFDNPALLANDPGYLASLASLPEAEKQALLYGSWDSFSGQVFTEWRNDPAHYQDQRWTHVIAPFAIPKHWPIWRGYDFGFSKPFSVGWYAVDEEGRLYRIKELYGCTGRPNEGLRIDPVEQAKRIREAEQNDPLLRGRVIHGVADPAIFDESRGESIAAMMERSPHFLRWQPGDHTRLAGKMQFHYRLRFAPDGRPMLQVFNSCKHFIRTLPNLVYDESNVEDIDTRQEDHIYDECRYVLMEHPISPPEASAAPPRPDDPLELHRQARFYRI
;
A
#
# COMPACT_ATOMS: atom_id res chain seq x y z
N MET A 1 50.68 -6.13 -31.13
CA MET A 1 50.95 -5.50 -29.83
C MET A 1 49.81 -5.84 -28.89
N ASN A 2 50.11 -6.55 -27.80
CA ASN A 2 49.16 -6.88 -26.74
C ASN A 2 48.59 -5.62 -26.09
N ARG A 3 47.27 -5.43 -26.16
CA ARG A 3 46.53 -4.57 -25.24
C ARG A 3 45.43 -5.43 -24.59
N THR A 4 45.82 -6.23 -23.62
CA THR A 4 44.95 -6.50 -22.46
C THR A 4 44.90 -5.23 -21.62
N GLU A 5 44.22 -4.19 -22.11
CA GLU A 5 43.72 -3.13 -21.24
C GLU A 5 42.72 -3.81 -20.31
N ARG A 6 43.03 -3.87 -19.00
CA ARG A 6 42.07 -4.32 -18.00
C ARG A 6 40.80 -3.48 -18.18
N ALA A 7 39.68 -4.12 -18.54
CA ALA A 7 38.39 -3.46 -18.62
C ALA A 7 38.14 -2.69 -17.32
N VAL A 8 37.99 -1.37 -17.41
CA VAL A 8 37.72 -0.52 -16.25
C VAL A 8 36.30 -0.81 -15.79
N ILE A 9 36.16 -1.37 -14.59
CA ILE A 9 34.84 -1.60 -13.99
C ILE A 9 34.29 -0.23 -13.55
N VAL A 10 33.30 0.28 -14.29
CA VAL A 10 32.65 1.56 -14.00
C VAL A 10 31.73 1.45 -12.80
N TRP A 11 31.00 0.33 -12.70
CA TRP A 11 30.06 0.04 -11.62
C TRP A 11 29.89 -1.48 -11.49
N LYS A 12 29.61 -1.95 -10.27
CA LYS A 12 29.32 -3.36 -9.99
C LYS A 12 28.14 -3.47 -9.02
N PRO A 13 27.16 -4.36 -9.27
CA PRO A 13 26.03 -4.51 -8.36
C PRO A 13 26.47 -5.13 -7.03
N GLN A 14 25.90 -4.64 -5.95
CA GLN A 14 25.85 -5.30 -4.66
C GLN A 14 24.95 -6.56 -4.74
N PRO A 15 25.08 -7.53 -3.82
CA PRO A 15 24.33 -8.79 -3.88
C PRO A 15 22.81 -8.62 -4.06
N ARG A 16 22.19 -7.69 -3.31
CA ARG A 16 20.74 -7.44 -3.40
C ARG A 16 20.32 -6.74 -4.69
N GLN A 17 21.15 -5.81 -5.18
CA GLN A 17 20.94 -5.19 -6.50
C GLN A 17 21.01 -6.26 -7.61
N LEU A 18 21.97 -7.18 -7.53
CA LEU A 18 22.10 -8.30 -8.47
C LEU A 18 20.88 -9.23 -8.43
N GLU A 19 20.36 -9.54 -7.23
CA GLU A 19 19.13 -10.32 -7.05
C GLU A 19 17.95 -9.69 -7.80
N PHE A 20 17.73 -8.38 -7.60
CA PHE A 20 16.71 -7.62 -8.32
C PHE A 20 16.91 -7.61 -9.84
N MET A 21 18.13 -7.33 -10.31
CA MET A 21 18.46 -7.27 -11.73
C MET A 21 18.34 -8.63 -12.43
N ARG A 22 18.46 -9.75 -11.70
CA ARG A 22 18.34 -11.11 -12.26
C ARG A 22 16.91 -11.59 -12.43
N ARG A 23 15.93 -10.90 -11.88
CA ARG A 23 14.53 -11.33 -11.89
C ARG A 23 13.97 -11.48 -13.31
N PRO A 24 13.39 -12.65 -13.68
CA PRO A 24 12.79 -12.87 -15.00
C PRO A 24 11.37 -12.27 -15.12
N GLU A 25 10.74 -11.92 -14.01
CA GLU A 25 9.37 -11.40 -14.00
C GLU A 25 9.24 -10.12 -14.84
N PRO A 26 8.13 -9.95 -15.59
CA PRO A 26 7.82 -8.72 -16.31
C PRO A 26 7.76 -7.49 -15.42
N GLU A 27 7.41 -7.63 -14.14
CA GLU A 27 7.43 -6.54 -13.16
C GLU A 27 8.27 -6.94 -11.95
N ALA A 28 9.12 -6.05 -11.46
CA ALA A 28 9.79 -6.23 -10.17
C ALA A 28 9.91 -4.91 -9.42
N LEU A 29 9.65 -4.96 -8.12
CA LEU A 29 9.85 -3.85 -7.20
C LEU A 29 11.06 -4.15 -6.32
N TYR A 30 12.01 -3.22 -6.24
CA TYR A 30 13.06 -3.21 -5.23
C TYR A 30 12.75 -2.10 -4.24
N GLY A 31 12.30 -2.43 -3.02
CA GLY A 31 11.78 -1.43 -2.10
C GLY A 31 12.04 -1.71 -0.63
N GLY A 32 12.08 -0.65 0.19
CA GLY A 32 12.43 -0.72 1.61
C GLY A 32 13.33 0.45 2.02
N ALA A 33 14.26 0.21 2.93
CA ALA A 33 15.09 1.23 3.58
C ALA A 33 15.87 2.13 2.61
N ALA A 34 16.09 3.38 3.01
CA ALA A 34 16.95 4.33 2.34
C ALA A 34 18.40 3.81 2.26
N GLY A 35 19.18 4.33 1.30
CA GLY A 35 20.60 3.99 1.17
C GLY A 35 20.92 2.60 0.60
N GLY A 36 19.95 1.72 0.37
CA GLY A 36 20.17 0.37 -0.18
C GLY A 36 20.62 0.28 -1.64
N GLY A 37 20.92 1.40 -2.31
CA GLY A 37 21.42 1.41 -3.69
C GLY A 37 20.34 1.17 -4.77
N LYS A 38 19.07 1.36 -4.43
CA LYS A 38 17.93 1.08 -5.33
C LYS A 38 17.99 1.88 -6.64
N SER A 39 18.07 3.20 -6.56
CA SER A 39 18.04 4.10 -7.71
C SER A 39 19.19 3.84 -8.68
N ASP A 40 20.39 3.54 -8.17
CA ASP A 40 21.54 3.13 -8.99
C ASP A 40 21.27 1.82 -9.73
N ALA A 41 20.69 0.82 -9.05
CA ALA A 41 20.34 -0.45 -9.70
C ALA A 41 19.33 -0.25 -10.83
N LEU A 42 18.31 0.60 -10.65
CA LEU A 42 17.33 0.92 -11.69
C LEU A 42 17.97 1.63 -12.88
N LEU A 43 18.85 2.60 -12.59
CA LEU A 43 19.56 3.37 -13.61
C LEU A 43 20.46 2.47 -14.46
N ILE A 44 21.28 1.63 -13.81
CA ILE A 44 22.16 0.70 -14.54
C ILE A 44 21.37 -0.39 -15.26
N GLU A 45 20.23 -0.83 -14.73
CA GLU A 45 19.37 -1.81 -15.38
C GLU A 45 18.87 -1.34 -16.76
N ALA A 46 18.64 -0.03 -16.93
CA ALA A 46 18.27 0.54 -18.23
C ALA A 46 19.37 0.39 -19.30
N LEU A 47 20.62 0.12 -18.93
CA LEU A 47 21.70 -0.16 -19.88
C LEU A 47 21.66 -1.58 -20.45
N ARG A 48 20.87 -2.51 -19.88
CA ARG A 48 20.96 -3.96 -20.18
C ARG A 48 20.94 -4.28 -21.67
N GLN A 49 20.17 -3.52 -22.44
CA GLN A 49 19.85 -3.83 -23.84
C GLN A 49 20.34 -2.76 -24.82
N VAL A 50 21.21 -1.83 -24.39
CA VAL A 50 21.67 -0.72 -25.24
C VAL A 50 22.53 -1.15 -26.43
N HIS A 51 22.96 -2.40 -26.49
CA HIS A 51 23.62 -2.96 -27.66
C HIS A 51 22.64 -3.26 -28.82
N ILE A 52 21.33 -3.23 -28.57
CA ILE A 52 20.27 -3.50 -29.57
C ILE A 52 19.81 -2.18 -30.20
N PRO A 53 20.00 -1.95 -31.51
CA PRO A 53 19.79 -0.65 -32.16
C PRO A 53 18.45 0.05 -31.95
N HIS A 54 17.37 -0.72 -31.85
CA HIS A 54 16.02 -0.14 -31.71
C HIS A 54 15.55 -0.04 -30.26
N TYR A 55 16.32 -0.56 -29.28
CA TYR A 55 15.92 -0.59 -27.87
C TYR A 55 15.54 0.79 -27.34
N ARG A 56 14.38 0.85 -26.67
CA ARG A 56 13.86 2.06 -26.04
C ARG A 56 13.58 1.83 -24.56
N ALA A 57 14.26 2.59 -23.71
CA ALA A 57 14.08 2.58 -22.26
C ALA A 57 13.50 3.91 -21.77
N LEU A 58 12.66 3.87 -20.73
CA LEU A 58 12.16 5.07 -20.07
C LEU A 58 12.42 4.97 -18.56
N ILE A 59 12.92 6.04 -17.94
CA ILE A 59 12.99 6.18 -16.48
C ILE A 59 12.08 7.33 -16.06
N LEU A 60 11.21 7.09 -15.08
CA LEU A 60 10.19 8.02 -14.61
C LEU A 60 10.41 8.44 -13.16
N ARG A 61 10.21 9.74 -12.91
CA ARG A 61 9.98 10.35 -11.58
C ARG A 61 8.72 11.21 -11.61
N LYS A 62 8.20 11.60 -10.45
CA LYS A 62 7.00 12.45 -10.38
C LYS A 62 7.26 13.80 -11.06
N THR A 63 8.39 14.45 -10.78
CA THR A 63 8.74 15.74 -11.39
C THR A 63 10.15 15.75 -11.97
N TYR A 64 10.44 16.67 -12.91
CA TYR A 64 11.79 16.84 -13.45
C TYR A 64 12.84 17.25 -12.40
N PRO A 65 12.56 18.17 -11.46
CA PRO A 65 13.51 18.46 -10.38
C PRO A 65 13.88 17.22 -9.54
N GLN A 66 12.96 16.28 -9.35
CA GLN A 66 13.24 15.01 -8.66
C GLN A 66 13.98 13.98 -9.52
N LEU A 67 14.07 14.23 -10.83
CA LEU A 67 14.75 13.41 -11.83
C LEU A 67 16.20 13.85 -12.06
N SER A 68 16.57 15.07 -11.68
CA SER A 68 17.90 15.64 -11.94
C SER A 68 19.02 14.79 -11.36
N ASP A 69 18.88 14.28 -10.13
CA ASP A 69 19.88 13.41 -9.50
C ASP A 69 20.13 12.13 -10.32
N LEU A 70 19.07 11.53 -10.89
CA LEU A 70 19.21 10.37 -11.78
C LEU A 70 19.88 10.74 -13.10
N VAL A 71 19.57 11.92 -13.65
CA VAL A 71 20.23 12.43 -14.86
C VAL A 71 21.71 12.66 -14.60
N ASP A 72 22.08 13.26 -13.47
CA ASP A 72 23.48 13.53 -13.10
C ASP A 72 24.27 12.25 -12.88
N LYS A 73 23.70 11.28 -12.15
CA LYS A 73 24.27 9.92 -12.03
C LYS A 73 24.43 9.24 -13.39
N SER A 74 23.49 9.44 -14.31
CA SER A 74 23.60 8.87 -15.66
C SER A 74 24.77 9.47 -16.44
N GLN A 75 25.09 10.76 -16.26
CA GLN A 75 26.28 11.37 -16.86
C GLN A 75 27.57 10.72 -16.36
N LEU A 76 27.63 10.37 -15.07
CA LEU A 76 28.78 9.71 -14.47
C LEU A 76 28.94 8.28 -14.99
N TYR A 77 27.86 7.50 -15.01
CA TYR A 77 27.93 6.08 -15.36
C TYR A 77 27.96 5.85 -16.87
N TYR A 78 27.05 6.47 -17.62
CA TYR A 78 26.83 6.12 -19.02
C TYR A 78 27.98 6.59 -19.92
N ARG A 79 28.54 7.79 -19.69
CA ARG A 79 29.72 8.26 -20.45
C ARG A 79 30.95 7.39 -20.24
N ARG A 80 31.14 6.87 -19.03
CA ARG A 80 32.29 6.01 -18.73
C ARG A 80 32.12 4.61 -19.30
N ALA A 81 30.88 4.09 -19.31
CA ALA A 81 30.58 2.78 -19.88
C ALA A 81 30.47 2.80 -21.41
N PHE A 82 29.98 3.91 -21.98
CA PHE A 82 29.76 4.12 -23.41
C PHE A 82 30.24 5.53 -23.79
N PRO A 83 31.55 5.73 -24.04
CA PRO A 83 32.13 7.06 -24.31
C PRO A 83 31.53 7.80 -25.51
N GLU A 84 31.00 7.07 -26.48
CA GLU A 84 30.36 7.62 -27.68
C GLU A 84 28.86 7.89 -27.51
N ALA A 85 28.26 7.52 -26.37
CA ALA A 85 26.87 7.85 -26.08
C ALA A 85 26.71 9.36 -25.88
N GLN A 86 25.61 9.92 -26.38
CA GLN A 86 25.33 11.35 -26.33
C GLN A 86 24.04 11.62 -25.58
N TYR A 87 24.06 12.65 -24.73
CA TYR A 87 22.87 13.10 -24.00
C TYR A 87 22.32 14.40 -24.60
N ASN A 88 21.05 14.38 -24.97
CA ASN A 88 20.32 15.57 -25.39
C ASN A 88 19.54 16.12 -24.18
N ALA A 89 19.99 17.27 -23.67
CA ALA A 89 19.42 17.89 -22.47
C ALA A 89 18.00 18.43 -22.69
N THR A 90 17.66 18.91 -23.90
CA THR A 90 16.33 19.45 -24.21
C THR A 90 15.25 18.37 -24.22
N SER A 91 15.57 17.20 -24.76
CA SER A 91 14.63 16.07 -24.88
C SER A 91 14.84 14.99 -23.82
N HIS A 92 15.76 15.22 -22.87
CA HIS A 92 16.09 14.35 -21.76
C HIS A 92 16.34 12.88 -22.19
N VAL A 93 17.19 12.68 -23.20
CA VAL A 93 17.42 11.36 -23.79
C VAL A 93 18.90 11.10 -24.04
N TRP A 94 19.33 9.88 -23.72
CA TRP A 94 20.58 9.30 -24.20
C TRP A 94 20.38 8.59 -25.52
N VAL A 95 21.33 8.79 -26.44
CA VAL A 95 21.46 8.03 -27.69
C VAL A 95 22.78 7.28 -27.64
N PHE A 96 22.73 5.97 -27.81
CA PHE A 96 23.89 5.08 -27.79
C PHE A 96 24.40 4.80 -29.21
N PRO A 97 25.66 4.38 -29.39
CA PRO A 97 26.25 4.12 -30.72
C PRO A 97 25.47 3.10 -31.57
N SER A 98 24.81 2.14 -30.91
CA SER A 98 23.93 1.17 -31.58
C SER A 98 22.70 1.82 -32.23
N GLY A 99 22.27 2.99 -31.76
CA GLY A 99 20.97 3.60 -32.04
C GLY A 99 19.97 3.51 -30.88
N ALA A 100 20.27 2.70 -29.86
CA ALA A 100 19.42 2.54 -28.68
C ALA A 100 19.23 3.86 -27.94
N LYS A 101 18.10 3.99 -27.23
CA LYS A 101 17.73 5.24 -26.55
C LYS A 101 17.19 5.00 -25.14
N ILE A 102 17.63 5.85 -24.21
CA ILE A 102 17.12 5.89 -22.83
C ILE A 102 16.58 7.28 -22.55
N TRP A 103 15.27 7.39 -22.33
CA TRP A 103 14.59 8.63 -21.97
C TRP A 103 14.45 8.77 -20.46
N PHE A 104 14.55 10.01 -19.99
CA PHE A 104 14.15 10.44 -18.66
C PHE A 104 12.88 11.26 -18.79
N GLY A 105 11.80 10.81 -18.16
CA GLY A 105 10.50 11.45 -18.19
C GLY A 105 9.98 11.80 -16.81
N SER A 106 9.00 12.70 -16.79
CA SER A 106 8.23 13.03 -15.58
C SER A 106 6.74 12.83 -15.80
N MET A 107 6.01 12.61 -14.72
CA MET A 107 4.54 12.51 -14.72
C MET A 107 4.05 13.06 -13.39
N GLN A 108 3.80 14.37 -13.33
CA GLN A 108 3.48 15.05 -12.07
C GLN A 108 2.04 14.79 -11.65
N TYR A 109 1.14 14.77 -12.63
CA TYR A 109 -0.27 14.54 -12.42
C TYR A 109 -0.76 13.35 -13.23
N THR A 110 -1.86 12.75 -12.79
CA THR A 110 -2.46 11.59 -13.45
C THR A 110 -2.82 11.87 -14.91
N LYS A 111 -3.17 13.11 -15.26
CA LYS A 111 -3.45 13.54 -16.64
C LYS A 111 -2.21 13.46 -17.55
N ASP A 112 -1.00 13.61 -17.01
CA ASP A 112 0.25 13.65 -17.77
C ASP A 112 0.61 12.27 -18.34
N ARG A 113 -0.05 11.19 -17.88
CA ARG A 113 0.10 9.84 -18.45
C ARG A 113 -0.15 9.83 -19.97
N THR A 114 -1.04 10.68 -20.46
CA THR A 114 -1.37 10.79 -21.89
C THR A 114 -0.23 11.38 -22.73
N ASN A 115 0.76 12.06 -22.13
CA ASN A 115 1.98 12.49 -22.82
C ASN A 115 2.83 11.31 -23.33
N TYR A 116 2.53 10.10 -22.86
CA TYR A 116 3.14 8.85 -23.29
C TYR A 116 2.25 8.06 -24.25
N GLN A 117 1.05 8.57 -24.59
CA GLN A 117 0.19 7.97 -25.58
C GLN A 117 0.91 7.83 -26.93
N GLY A 118 0.69 6.71 -27.61
CA GLY A 118 1.39 6.38 -28.86
C GLY A 118 2.84 5.92 -28.70
N LYS A 119 3.52 6.22 -27.59
CA LYS A 119 4.91 5.80 -27.35
C LYS A 119 5.01 4.31 -26.99
N ALA A 120 6.18 3.72 -27.24
CA ALA A 120 6.51 2.33 -26.95
C ALA A 120 7.91 2.26 -26.33
N TYR A 121 8.05 1.45 -25.28
CA TYR A 121 9.30 1.24 -24.56
C TYR A 121 9.45 -0.24 -24.21
N ASP A 122 10.62 -0.80 -24.46
CA ASP A 122 10.98 -2.16 -24.07
C ASP A 122 11.24 -2.23 -22.55
N PHE A 123 11.82 -1.18 -21.99
CA PHE A 123 12.05 -1.06 -20.55
C PHE A 123 11.37 0.19 -19.99
N ILE A 124 10.68 0.05 -18.85
CA ILE A 124 10.17 1.18 -18.09
C ILE A 124 10.61 1.05 -16.63
N GLY A 125 11.39 2.02 -16.16
CA GLY A 125 11.82 2.18 -14.78
C GLY A 125 11.00 3.25 -14.06
N PHE A 126 10.48 2.96 -12.87
CA PHE A 126 9.87 3.93 -11.97
C PHE A 126 10.75 4.10 -10.73
N ASP A 127 11.17 5.33 -10.40
CA ASP A 127 11.89 5.62 -9.16
C ASP A 127 11.02 6.42 -8.18
N GLU A 128 11.10 6.08 -6.90
CA GLU A 128 10.06 6.26 -5.87
C GLU A 128 8.65 5.98 -6.38
N LEU A 129 8.38 4.71 -6.68
CA LEU A 129 7.08 4.26 -7.17
C LEU A 129 5.91 4.71 -6.28
N THR A 130 6.09 4.79 -4.97
CA THR A 130 5.04 5.21 -4.05
C THR A 130 4.67 6.68 -4.16
N HIS A 131 5.36 7.48 -4.98
CA HIS A 131 4.92 8.84 -5.30
C HIS A 131 3.87 8.87 -6.42
N PHE A 132 3.67 7.75 -7.11
CA PHE A 132 2.72 7.64 -8.22
C PHE A 132 1.40 7.02 -7.78
N GLU A 133 0.32 7.43 -8.42
CA GLU A 133 -0.98 6.79 -8.31
C GLU A 133 -1.03 5.49 -9.14
N TRP A 134 -1.97 4.61 -8.82
CA TRP A 134 -2.18 3.37 -9.57
C TRP A 134 -2.45 3.64 -11.06
N ASP A 135 -3.24 4.66 -11.39
CA ASP A 135 -3.58 5.03 -12.77
C ASP A 135 -2.36 5.47 -13.58
N GLU A 136 -1.39 6.10 -12.93
CA GLU A 136 -0.13 6.55 -13.54
C GLU A 136 0.75 5.34 -13.88
N TYR A 137 0.96 4.44 -12.92
CA TYR A 137 1.76 3.23 -13.10
C TYR A 137 1.12 2.24 -14.08
N SER A 138 -0.17 1.92 -13.88
CA SER A 138 -0.89 0.92 -14.68
C SER A 138 -1.05 1.33 -16.14
N TYR A 139 -1.22 2.62 -16.42
CA TYR A 139 -1.27 3.11 -17.80
C TYR A 139 0.00 2.79 -18.57
N MET A 140 1.16 2.89 -17.93
CA MET A 140 2.46 2.63 -18.56
C MET A 140 2.69 1.16 -18.91
N MET A 141 1.96 0.23 -18.30
CA MET A 141 1.98 -1.18 -18.74
C MET A 141 1.57 -1.33 -20.21
N SER A 142 0.63 -0.50 -20.67
CA SER A 142 0.21 -0.50 -22.09
C SER A 142 1.25 0.11 -23.04
N ARG A 143 2.22 0.85 -22.50
CA ARG A 143 3.35 1.43 -23.24
C ARG A 143 4.58 0.52 -23.19
N ASN A 144 4.63 -0.44 -22.26
CA ASN A 144 5.70 -1.42 -22.16
C ASN A 144 5.48 -2.54 -23.19
N ARG A 145 5.98 -2.30 -24.40
CA ARG A 145 5.79 -3.17 -25.56
C ARG A 145 7.03 -3.09 -26.47
N PRO A 146 7.33 -4.15 -27.23
CA PRO A 146 8.59 -4.22 -27.96
C PRO A 146 8.65 -3.15 -29.04
N THR A 147 9.83 -2.58 -29.24
CA THR A 147 10.09 -1.59 -30.31
C THR A 147 10.81 -2.19 -31.52
N GLY A 148 11.22 -3.44 -31.42
CA GLY A 148 11.73 -4.28 -32.49
C GLY A 148 12.08 -5.69 -31.98
N PRO A 149 12.66 -6.55 -32.84
CA PRO A 149 12.97 -7.94 -32.49
C PRO A 149 14.17 -8.07 -31.56
N GLY A 150 14.10 -9.00 -30.61
CA GLY A 150 15.23 -9.39 -29.76
C GLY A 150 15.34 -8.63 -28.44
N THR A 151 14.46 -7.66 -28.18
CA THR A 151 14.36 -7.01 -26.87
C THR A 151 13.47 -7.80 -25.92
N ARG A 152 13.84 -7.78 -24.65
CA ARG A 152 12.97 -8.16 -23.53
C ARG A 152 12.14 -6.95 -23.12
N VAL A 153 10.85 -7.20 -22.88
CA VAL A 153 9.89 -6.19 -22.45
C VAL A 153 9.56 -6.38 -20.97
N TYR A 154 9.88 -5.40 -20.14
CA TYR A 154 9.65 -5.46 -18.69
C TYR A 154 9.69 -4.10 -18.01
N MET A 155 9.10 -4.03 -16.82
CA MET A 155 9.09 -2.88 -15.93
C MET A 155 9.87 -3.16 -14.65
N ARG A 156 10.56 -2.14 -14.14
CA ARG A 156 11.27 -2.17 -12.87
C ARG A 156 10.90 -0.96 -12.05
N ALA A 157 10.80 -1.13 -10.74
CA ALA A 157 10.45 -0.05 -9.85
C ALA A 157 11.33 -0.05 -8.61
N THR A 158 11.62 1.14 -8.09
CA THR A 158 12.34 1.37 -6.84
C THR A 158 11.53 2.30 -5.96
N THR A 159 11.54 2.07 -4.63
CA THR A 159 10.81 2.96 -3.72
C THR A 159 11.18 2.78 -2.25
N ASN A 160 10.95 3.81 -1.45
CA ASN A 160 10.82 3.68 0.00
C ASN A 160 9.33 3.57 0.40
N PRO A 161 9.00 3.02 1.59
CA PRO A 161 7.64 3.07 2.12
C PRO A 161 7.18 4.51 2.41
N GLY A 162 5.92 4.81 2.09
CA GLY A 162 5.29 6.12 2.33
C GLY A 162 4.77 6.74 1.03
N GLY A 163 4.21 7.96 1.09
CA GLY A 163 3.68 8.65 -0.10
C GLY A 163 2.29 8.15 -0.55
N ILE A 164 1.68 8.88 -1.49
CA ILE A 164 0.30 8.66 -1.96
C ILE A 164 0.06 7.26 -2.54
N GLY A 165 1.09 6.67 -3.13
CA GLY A 165 1.06 5.34 -3.72
C GLY A 165 1.31 4.20 -2.74
N HIS A 166 1.61 4.49 -1.47
CA HIS A 166 1.95 3.47 -0.46
C HIS A 166 0.95 2.31 -0.47
N GLY A 167 -0.34 2.61 -0.34
CA GLY A 167 -1.38 1.61 -0.18
C GLY A 167 -1.48 0.64 -1.36
N TRP A 168 -1.51 1.15 -2.59
CA TRP A 168 -1.62 0.30 -3.77
C TRP A 168 -0.32 -0.44 -4.07
N VAL A 169 0.86 0.16 -3.82
CA VAL A 169 2.15 -0.51 -4.01
C VAL A 169 2.27 -1.68 -3.03
N LYS A 170 1.94 -1.46 -1.75
CA LYS A 170 1.91 -2.48 -0.71
C LYS A 170 0.98 -3.64 -1.10
N ALA A 171 -0.25 -3.32 -1.50
CA ALA A 171 -1.23 -4.31 -1.93
C ALA A 171 -0.80 -5.08 -3.20
N ARG A 172 -0.09 -4.43 -4.13
CA ARG A 172 0.36 -5.07 -5.37
C ARG A 172 1.57 -5.97 -5.16
N PHE A 173 2.57 -5.54 -4.40
CA PHE A 173 3.89 -6.17 -4.39
C PHE A 173 4.28 -6.82 -3.05
N ILE A 174 3.80 -6.31 -1.92
CA ILE A 174 4.33 -6.66 -0.59
C ILE A 174 3.42 -7.68 0.09
N THR A 175 2.14 -7.34 0.25
CA THR A 175 1.17 -8.20 0.95
C THR A 175 0.89 -9.54 0.27
N PRO A 176 0.86 -9.67 -1.08
CA PRO A 176 0.41 -10.91 -1.71
C PRO A 176 1.30 -12.14 -1.50
N ALA A 177 2.61 -11.97 -1.28
CA ALA A 177 3.54 -13.08 -1.10
C ALA A 177 4.78 -12.65 -0.31
N PRO A 178 5.49 -13.59 0.34
CA PRO A 178 6.77 -13.31 0.98
C PRO A 178 7.80 -12.73 0.00
N PRO A 179 8.74 -11.88 0.47
CA PRO A 179 9.76 -11.29 -0.39
C PRO A 179 10.55 -12.35 -1.19
N GLY A 180 10.89 -12.04 -2.44
CA GLY A 180 11.58 -12.93 -3.38
C GLY A 180 10.68 -13.96 -4.08
N THR A 181 9.44 -14.12 -3.64
CA THR A 181 8.47 -15.08 -4.19
C THR A 181 7.72 -14.45 -5.38
N PRO A 182 7.66 -15.09 -6.55
CA PRO A 182 6.84 -14.63 -7.66
C PRO A 182 5.35 -14.62 -7.30
N ILE A 183 4.67 -13.52 -7.62
CA ILE A 183 3.22 -13.36 -7.54
C ILE A 183 2.69 -13.50 -8.97
N VAL A 184 1.96 -14.58 -9.23
CA VAL A 184 1.36 -14.87 -10.56
C VAL A 184 -0.11 -14.49 -10.54
N GLU A 185 -0.53 -13.77 -11.57
CA GLU A 185 -1.90 -13.35 -11.81
C GLU A 185 -2.36 -13.87 -13.17
N THR A 186 -3.49 -14.57 -13.19
CA THR A 186 -4.13 -15.02 -14.42
C THR A 186 -5.10 -13.95 -14.91
N VAL A 187 -4.96 -13.57 -16.18
CA VAL A 187 -5.83 -12.62 -16.87
C VAL A 187 -6.51 -13.30 -18.05
N THR A 188 -7.81 -13.06 -18.20
CA THR A 188 -8.59 -13.58 -19.32
C THR A 188 -8.66 -12.55 -20.43
N VAL A 189 -8.27 -12.94 -21.65
CA VAL A 189 -8.37 -12.11 -22.85
C VAL A 189 -9.38 -12.75 -23.79
N ARG A 190 -10.40 -11.99 -24.17
CA ARG A 190 -11.33 -12.39 -25.23
C ARG A 190 -10.66 -12.19 -26.59
N LEU A 191 -10.47 -13.27 -27.33
CA LEU A 191 -9.89 -13.25 -28.66
C LEU A 191 -10.92 -12.81 -29.72
N PRO A 192 -10.48 -12.34 -30.91
CA PRO A 192 -11.39 -11.92 -31.98
C PRO A 192 -12.36 -13.00 -32.47
N ASP A 193 -12.01 -14.28 -32.28
CA ASP A 193 -12.86 -15.43 -32.62
C ASP A 193 -13.94 -15.73 -31.56
N GLY A 194 -13.99 -14.95 -30.48
CA GLY A 194 -14.92 -15.14 -29.38
C GLY A 194 -14.52 -16.25 -28.40
N THR A 195 -13.26 -16.69 -28.38
CA THR A 195 -12.76 -17.59 -27.33
C THR A 195 -12.08 -16.81 -26.20
N ASP A 196 -12.07 -17.37 -25.00
CA ASP A 196 -11.35 -16.80 -23.85
C ASP A 196 -9.99 -17.48 -23.73
N GLN A 197 -8.92 -16.69 -23.78
CA GLN A 197 -7.56 -17.14 -23.52
C GLN A 197 -7.12 -16.70 -22.13
N GLN A 198 -6.74 -17.66 -21.29
CA GLN A 198 -6.05 -17.37 -20.04
C GLN A 198 -4.58 -17.08 -20.32
N MET A 199 -4.10 -15.96 -19.81
CA MET A 199 -2.69 -15.57 -19.86
C MET A 199 -2.20 -15.32 -18.44
N GLU A 200 -0.92 -15.51 -18.20
CA GLU A 200 -0.32 -15.25 -16.89
C GLU A 200 0.61 -14.04 -16.95
N ARG A 201 0.60 -13.26 -15.88
CA ARG A 201 1.60 -12.23 -15.60
C ARG A 201 2.18 -12.44 -14.23
N ALA A 202 3.50 -12.28 -14.13
CA ALA A 202 4.22 -12.42 -12.87
C ALA A 202 4.82 -11.08 -12.42
N ARG A 203 4.87 -10.89 -11.12
CA ARG A 203 5.58 -9.79 -10.47
C ARG A 203 6.32 -10.29 -9.22
N VAL A 204 7.32 -9.56 -8.76
CA VAL A 204 8.08 -9.92 -7.56
C VAL A 204 8.50 -8.70 -6.76
N PHE A 205 8.61 -8.86 -5.44
CA PHE A 205 9.17 -7.86 -4.52
C PHE A 205 10.51 -8.32 -3.97
N ILE A 206 11.52 -7.47 -4.07
CA ILE A 206 12.84 -7.63 -3.45
C ILE A 206 12.98 -6.58 -2.36
N PRO A 207 13.28 -6.96 -1.11
CA PRO A 207 13.40 -6.02 -0.01
C PRO A 207 14.76 -5.33 -0.08
N SER A 208 14.78 -4.03 0.26
CA SER A 208 15.98 -3.20 0.36
C SER A 208 16.29 -2.89 1.82
N SER A 209 17.54 -3.09 2.21
CA SER A 209 18.10 -2.65 3.48
C SER A 209 19.28 -1.70 3.24
N VAL A 210 19.50 -0.74 4.14
CA VAL A 210 20.74 0.07 4.14
C VAL A 210 21.98 -0.82 4.28
N PHE A 211 21.86 -1.95 4.98
CA PHE A 211 22.93 -2.92 5.17
C PHE A 211 23.26 -3.72 3.90
N ASP A 212 22.40 -3.68 2.87
CA ASP A 212 22.71 -4.27 1.56
C ASP A 212 23.71 -3.42 0.76
N ASN A 213 24.03 -2.20 1.21
CA ASN A 213 24.97 -1.28 0.56
C ASN A 213 26.19 -0.96 1.44
N PRO A 214 27.13 -1.92 1.59
CA PRO A 214 28.33 -1.71 2.40
C PRO A 214 29.23 -0.59 1.87
N ALA A 215 29.16 -0.28 0.58
CA ALA A 215 29.94 0.82 -0.01
C ALA A 215 29.50 2.19 0.52
N LEU A 216 28.20 2.39 0.75
CA LEU A 216 27.69 3.61 1.38
C LEU A 216 28.20 3.73 2.82
N LEU A 217 28.06 2.67 3.61
CA LEU A 217 28.44 2.66 5.03
C LEU A 217 29.95 2.79 5.24
N ALA A 218 30.77 2.31 4.30
CA ALA A 218 32.20 2.53 4.32
C ALA A 218 32.57 4.00 4.03
N ASN A 219 31.80 4.67 3.16
CA ASN A 219 32.03 6.07 2.80
C ASN A 219 31.47 7.05 3.85
N ASP A 220 30.34 6.71 4.47
CA ASP A 220 29.72 7.47 5.56
C ASP A 220 29.29 6.54 6.71
N PRO A 221 30.19 6.27 7.67
CA PRO A 221 29.87 5.49 8.85
C PRO A 221 28.78 6.12 9.75
N GLY A 222 28.55 7.43 9.65
CA GLY A 222 27.58 8.16 10.46
C GLY A 222 26.14 8.07 9.94
N TYR A 223 25.94 7.60 8.72
CA TYR A 223 24.63 7.58 8.06
C TYR A 223 23.55 6.82 8.85
N LEU A 224 23.92 5.72 9.52
CA LEU A 224 22.99 4.96 10.35
C LEU A 224 22.51 5.76 11.56
N ALA A 225 23.37 6.57 12.16
CA ALA A 225 22.97 7.43 13.28
C ALA A 225 21.98 8.49 12.82
N SER A 226 22.16 9.05 11.62
CA SER A 226 21.20 9.99 11.02
C SER A 226 19.82 9.35 10.85
N LEU A 227 19.75 8.15 10.26
CA LEU A 227 18.48 7.43 10.09
C LEU A 227 17.86 7.00 11.44
N ALA A 228 18.67 6.62 12.42
CA ALA A 228 18.21 6.24 13.75
C ALA A 228 17.67 7.42 14.58
N SER A 229 18.04 8.66 14.22
CA SER A 229 17.59 9.89 14.89
C SER A 229 16.26 10.44 14.39
N LEU A 230 15.73 9.86 13.31
CA LEU A 230 14.45 10.25 12.74
C LEU A 230 13.27 9.93 13.68
N PRO A 231 12.13 10.62 13.54
CA PRO A 231 10.87 10.23 14.17
C PRO A 231 10.56 8.75 13.93
N GLU A 232 9.94 8.07 14.89
CA GLU A 232 9.85 6.60 14.89
C GLU A 232 9.24 6.03 13.60
N ALA A 233 8.21 6.65 13.02
CA ALA A 233 7.63 6.19 11.77
C ALA A 233 8.58 6.31 10.56
N GLU A 234 9.31 7.43 10.46
CA GLU A 234 10.30 7.64 9.40
C GLU A 234 11.52 6.74 9.59
N LYS A 235 11.97 6.55 10.83
CA LYS A 235 13.01 5.58 11.18
C LYS A 235 12.61 4.17 10.76
N GLN A 236 11.40 3.71 11.11
CA GLN A 236 10.93 2.37 10.72
C GLN A 236 10.89 2.19 9.19
N ALA A 237 10.41 3.21 8.45
CA ALA A 237 10.38 3.18 6.99
C ALA A 237 11.78 3.24 6.35
N LEU A 238 12.60 4.22 6.74
CA LEU A 238 13.84 4.57 6.05
C LEU A 238 15.07 3.82 6.57
N LEU A 239 15.09 3.37 7.82
CA LEU A 239 16.17 2.54 8.35
C LEU A 239 15.89 1.04 8.16
N TYR A 240 14.69 0.60 8.56
CA TYR A 240 14.35 -0.83 8.61
C TYR A 240 13.52 -1.29 7.40
N GLY A 241 13.05 -0.39 6.55
CA GLY A 241 12.26 -0.74 5.37
C GLY A 241 10.86 -1.24 5.71
N SER A 242 10.32 -0.86 6.88
CA SER A 242 8.99 -1.27 7.32
C SER A 242 7.91 -0.68 6.42
N TRP A 243 7.03 -1.54 5.91
CA TRP A 243 5.84 -1.15 5.14
C TRP A 243 4.61 -0.94 6.02
N ASP A 244 4.72 -1.14 7.34
CA ASP A 244 3.61 -0.98 8.29
C ASP A 244 3.64 0.35 9.04
N SER A 245 4.73 1.10 8.92
CA SER A 245 4.90 2.40 9.56
C SER A 245 5.51 3.39 8.58
N PHE A 246 4.86 4.55 8.40
CA PHE A 246 5.29 5.58 7.48
C PHE A 246 4.72 6.96 7.89
N SER A 247 5.33 8.03 7.37
CA SER A 247 4.94 9.40 7.71
C SER A 247 3.53 9.73 7.22
N GLY A 248 2.78 10.50 8.03
CA GLY A 248 1.41 10.93 7.73
C GLY A 248 0.31 9.89 8.02
N GLN A 249 0.66 8.66 8.41
CA GLN A 249 -0.31 7.62 8.77
C GLN A 249 -1.22 8.08 9.91
N VAL A 250 -2.53 7.93 9.73
CA VAL A 250 -3.53 8.39 10.72
C VAL A 250 -3.58 7.42 11.91
N PHE A 251 -3.73 6.12 11.65
CA PHE A 251 -3.91 5.11 12.69
C PHE A 251 -2.60 4.40 13.06
N THR A 252 -1.70 5.15 13.71
CA THR A 252 -0.37 4.66 14.12
C THR A 252 -0.40 3.57 15.19
N GLU A 253 -1.53 3.44 15.90
CA GLU A 253 -1.79 2.41 16.90
C GLU A 253 -1.96 1.02 16.27
N TRP A 254 -2.34 0.96 14.98
CA TRP A 254 -2.63 -0.30 14.30
C TRP A 254 -1.44 -1.26 14.35
N ARG A 255 -1.73 -2.51 14.67
CA ARG A 255 -0.76 -3.62 14.75
C ARG A 255 -1.39 -4.88 14.18
N ASN A 256 -0.67 -5.52 13.28
CA ASN A 256 -1.04 -6.81 12.69
C ASN A 256 0.12 -7.78 12.91
N ASP A 257 -0.06 -8.72 13.83
CA ASP A 257 0.96 -9.68 14.22
C ASP A 257 0.36 -11.10 14.19
N PRO A 258 0.68 -11.89 13.15
CA PRO A 258 0.21 -13.27 13.03
C PRO A 258 0.53 -14.17 14.23
N ALA A 259 1.60 -13.90 14.99
CA ALA A 259 1.94 -14.68 16.17
C ALA A 259 0.88 -14.58 17.28
N HIS A 260 0.14 -13.47 17.30
CA HIS A 260 -0.86 -13.14 18.32
C HIS A 260 -2.31 -13.32 17.85
N TYR A 261 -2.53 -13.92 16.68
CA TYR A 261 -3.88 -14.13 16.16
C TYR A 261 -4.75 -15.00 17.08
N GLN A 262 -4.15 -15.91 17.82
CA GLN A 262 -4.86 -16.84 18.70
C GLN A 262 -5.05 -16.31 20.12
N ASP A 263 -4.04 -15.63 20.69
CA ASP A 263 -4.13 -15.08 22.05
C ASP A 263 -4.83 -13.72 22.11
N GLN A 264 -5.02 -13.06 20.96
CA GLN A 264 -5.72 -11.80 20.78
C GLN A 264 -5.07 -10.63 21.54
N ARG A 265 -3.77 -10.71 21.87
CA ARG A 265 -3.04 -9.69 22.64
C ARG A 265 -2.03 -8.97 21.76
N TRP A 266 -1.89 -7.67 21.95
CA TRP A 266 -0.95 -6.81 21.23
C TRP A 266 -1.14 -6.83 19.70
N THR A 267 -2.32 -7.23 19.24
CA THR A 267 -2.69 -7.25 17.83
C THR A 267 -4.15 -6.86 17.60
N HIS A 268 -4.42 -6.22 16.46
CA HIS A 268 -5.76 -5.85 16.02
C HIS A 268 -6.37 -6.90 15.09
N VAL A 269 -5.54 -7.76 14.50
CA VAL A 269 -5.98 -8.82 13.60
C VAL A 269 -5.96 -10.14 14.37
N ILE A 270 -7.04 -10.89 14.33
CA ILE A 270 -7.20 -12.12 15.09
C ILE A 270 -7.73 -13.27 14.23
N ALA A 271 -7.52 -14.50 14.68
CA ALA A 271 -8.15 -15.66 14.07
C ALA A 271 -9.67 -15.64 14.32
N PRO A 272 -10.50 -16.06 13.35
CA PRO A 272 -11.93 -16.21 13.57
C PRO A 272 -12.22 -17.17 14.73
N PHE A 273 -13.19 -16.79 15.57
CA PHE A 273 -13.69 -17.63 16.66
C PHE A 273 -15.22 -17.65 16.68
N ALA A 274 -15.80 -18.58 17.43
CA ALA A 274 -17.25 -18.70 17.55
C ALA A 274 -17.83 -17.51 18.34
N ILE A 275 -18.73 -16.76 17.71
CA ILE A 275 -19.37 -15.60 18.35
C ILE A 275 -20.53 -16.06 19.24
N PRO A 276 -20.53 -15.77 20.56
CA PRO A 276 -21.63 -16.09 21.45
C PRO A 276 -22.97 -15.58 20.92
N LYS A 277 -24.04 -16.37 21.11
CA LYS A 277 -25.35 -16.10 20.50
C LYS A 277 -26.02 -14.83 21.06
N HIS A 278 -25.71 -14.47 22.29
CA HIS A 278 -26.28 -13.30 22.96
C HIS A 278 -25.57 -11.99 22.62
N TRP A 279 -24.38 -12.03 22.00
CA TRP A 279 -23.70 -10.83 21.54
C TRP A 279 -24.50 -10.16 20.43
N PRO A 280 -24.83 -8.86 20.50
CA PRO A 280 -25.53 -8.19 19.42
C PRO A 280 -24.63 -8.09 18.19
N ILE A 281 -25.23 -8.17 17.01
CA ILE A 281 -24.56 -7.99 15.73
C ILE A 281 -24.99 -6.66 15.13
N TRP A 282 -24.02 -5.82 14.84
CA TRP A 282 -24.19 -4.57 14.10
C TRP A 282 -23.65 -4.71 12.69
N ARG A 283 -24.26 -4.00 11.76
CA ARG A 283 -23.83 -3.94 10.37
C ARG A 283 -23.72 -2.47 9.97
N GLY A 284 -22.52 -2.05 9.56
CA GLY A 284 -22.32 -0.75 8.95
C GLY A 284 -22.48 -0.85 7.43
N TYR A 285 -22.83 0.27 6.81
CA TYR A 285 -22.86 0.39 5.36
C TYR A 285 -22.49 1.78 4.88
N ASP A 286 -21.55 1.79 3.94
CA ASP A 286 -21.19 2.96 3.15
C ASP A 286 -21.50 2.67 1.68
N PHE A 287 -22.32 3.52 1.08
CA PHE A 287 -22.82 3.33 -0.28
C PHE A 287 -21.78 3.79 -1.30
N GLY A 288 -21.54 2.94 -2.30
CA GLY A 288 -20.66 3.25 -3.42
C GLY A 288 -21.19 2.70 -4.73
N PHE A 289 -21.09 3.50 -5.80
CA PHE A 289 -21.39 3.08 -7.17
C PHE A 289 -20.13 3.05 -8.05
N SER A 290 -19.58 4.22 -8.38
CA SER A 290 -18.30 4.35 -9.09
C SER A 290 -17.10 4.12 -8.18
N LYS A 291 -17.26 4.43 -6.90
CA LYS A 291 -16.39 4.05 -5.79
C LYS A 291 -16.90 2.75 -5.14
N PRO A 292 -16.04 1.98 -4.48
CA PRO A 292 -16.48 0.79 -3.75
C PRO A 292 -17.56 1.10 -2.73
N PHE A 293 -18.52 0.18 -2.55
CA PHE A 293 -19.35 0.17 -1.36
C PHE A 293 -18.68 -0.71 -0.29
N SER A 294 -18.97 -0.43 0.98
CA SER A 294 -18.44 -1.19 2.11
C SER A 294 -19.57 -1.66 3.02
N VAL A 295 -19.51 -2.92 3.45
CA VAL A 295 -20.37 -3.49 4.49
C VAL A 295 -19.50 -4.28 5.45
N GLY A 296 -19.58 -3.96 6.74
CA GLY A 296 -18.92 -4.67 7.83
C GLY A 296 -19.95 -5.21 8.80
N TRP A 297 -19.72 -6.42 9.31
CA TRP A 297 -20.49 -6.98 10.42
C TRP A 297 -19.62 -7.03 11.67
N TYR A 298 -20.18 -6.58 12.77
CA TYR A 298 -19.50 -6.41 14.04
C TYR A 298 -20.25 -7.13 15.15
N ALA A 299 -19.57 -7.97 15.90
CA ALA A 299 -20.08 -8.50 17.15
C ALA A 299 -19.62 -7.59 18.31
N VAL A 300 -20.52 -7.27 19.24
CA VAL A 300 -20.18 -6.54 20.45
C VAL A 300 -20.19 -7.51 21.63
N ASP A 301 -19.11 -7.57 22.41
CA ASP A 301 -19.11 -8.36 23.63
C ASP A 301 -19.72 -7.63 24.83
N GLU A 302 -19.73 -8.30 25.98
CA GLU A 302 -20.30 -7.81 27.23
C GLU A 302 -19.51 -6.62 27.81
N GLU A 303 -18.26 -6.42 27.38
CA GLU A 303 -17.40 -5.30 27.77
C GLU A 303 -17.51 -4.12 26.79
N GLY A 304 -18.32 -4.23 25.72
CA GLY A 304 -18.47 -3.20 24.69
C GLY A 304 -17.35 -3.19 23.63
N ARG A 305 -16.55 -4.25 23.58
CA ARG A 305 -15.53 -4.42 22.54
C ARG A 305 -16.15 -4.90 21.25
N LEU A 306 -15.68 -4.33 20.15
CA LEU A 306 -16.13 -4.65 18.82
C LEU A 306 -15.18 -5.64 18.15
N TYR A 307 -15.76 -6.66 17.52
CA TYR A 307 -15.07 -7.59 16.64
C TYR A 307 -15.65 -7.44 15.24
N ARG A 308 -14.87 -6.97 14.26
CA ARG A 308 -15.27 -7.04 12.85
C ARG A 308 -15.10 -8.48 12.39
N ILE A 309 -16.23 -9.18 12.25
CA ILE A 309 -16.28 -10.63 12.03
C ILE A 309 -16.41 -11.01 10.55
N LYS A 310 -16.95 -10.10 9.74
CA LYS A 310 -17.14 -10.30 8.29
C LYS A 310 -17.11 -8.97 7.58
N GLU A 311 -16.75 -9.02 6.30
CA GLU A 311 -16.88 -7.88 5.40
C GLU A 311 -17.43 -8.31 4.03
N LEU A 312 -18.06 -7.37 3.36
CA LEU A 312 -18.39 -7.44 1.95
C LEU A 312 -17.99 -6.09 1.34
N TYR A 313 -17.06 -6.14 0.39
CA TYR A 313 -16.46 -4.94 -0.19
C TYR A 313 -16.59 -4.93 -1.71
N GLY A 314 -17.28 -3.93 -2.22
CA GLY A 314 -17.71 -3.85 -3.62
C GLY A 314 -16.69 -3.24 -4.57
N CYS A 315 -15.52 -3.87 -4.75
CA CYS A 315 -14.47 -3.37 -5.64
C CYS A 315 -14.21 -4.27 -6.86
N THR A 316 -13.69 -3.71 -7.95
CA THR A 316 -13.31 -4.45 -9.18
C THR A 316 -11.99 -5.23 -9.06
N GLY A 317 -11.36 -5.20 -7.89
CA GLY A 317 -9.98 -5.65 -7.68
C GLY A 317 -8.93 -4.56 -7.96
N ARG A 318 -9.31 -3.44 -8.57
CA ARG A 318 -8.47 -2.24 -8.68
C ARG A 318 -8.68 -1.34 -7.45
N PRO A 319 -7.63 -0.65 -6.96
CA PRO A 319 -7.75 0.27 -5.84
C PRO A 319 -8.82 1.33 -6.09
N ASN A 320 -9.71 1.52 -5.11
CA ASN A 320 -10.70 2.60 -5.10
C ASN A 320 -11.68 2.64 -6.31
N GLU A 321 -11.88 1.51 -7.01
CA GLU A 321 -12.85 1.38 -8.13
C GLU A 321 -14.02 0.46 -7.75
N GLY A 322 -15.24 1.00 -7.80
CA GLY A 322 -16.47 0.31 -7.46
C GLY A 322 -17.04 -0.56 -8.57
N LEU A 323 -17.91 -1.50 -8.19
CA LEU A 323 -18.54 -2.46 -9.11
C LEU A 323 -19.61 -1.87 -10.04
N ARG A 324 -20.09 -0.63 -9.79
CA ARG A 324 -21.18 0.01 -10.53
C ARG A 324 -22.46 -0.82 -10.59
N ILE A 325 -22.78 -1.48 -9.48
CA ILE A 325 -24.05 -2.20 -9.29
C ILE A 325 -25.04 -1.32 -8.52
N ASP A 326 -26.31 -1.43 -8.88
CA ASP A 326 -27.38 -0.62 -8.27
C ASP A 326 -27.67 -1.04 -6.81
N PRO A 327 -28.36 -0.19 -6.03
CA PRO A 327 -28.67 -0.48 -4.63
C PRO A 327 -29.41 -1.80 -4.36
N VAL A 328 -30.26 -2.26 -5.29
CA VAL A 328 -31.04 -3.49 -5.10
C VAL A 328 -30.13 -4.71 -5.24
N GLU A 329 -29.22 -4.71 -6.23
CA GLU A 329 -28.21 -5.76 -6.36
C GLU A 329 -27.22 -5.75 -5.19
N GLN A 330 -26.88 -4.57 -4.65
CA GLN A 330 -26.09 -4.49 -3.40
C GLN A 330 -26.86 -5.13 -2.23
N ALA A 331 -28.14 -4.80 -2.06
CA ALA A 331 -28.99 -5.38 -1.01
C ALA A 331 -29.11 -6.91 -1.13
N LYS A 332 -29.24 -7.42 -2.36
CA LYS A 332 -29.23 -8.85 -2.62
C LYS A 332 -27.97 -9.52 -2.10
N ARG A 333 -26.80 -9.00 -2.44
CA ARG A 333 -25.50 -9.56 -2.01
C ARG A 333 -25.31 -9.51 -0.50
N ILE A 334 -25.75 -8.42 0.15
CA ILE A 334 -25.74 -8.30 1.61
C ILE A 334 -26.61 -9.39 2.23
N ARG A 335 -27.84 -9.57 1.72
CA ARG A 335 -28.76 -10.58 2.26
C ARG A 335 -28.23 -12.00 2.04
N GLU A 336 -27.67 -12.29 0.88
CA GLU A 336 -27.02 -13.58 0.59
C GLU A 336 -25.84 -13.82 1.54
N ALA A 337 -25.02 -12.81 1.82
CA ALA A 337 -23.92 -12.91 2.77
C ALA A 337 -24.41 -13.22 4.21
N GLU A 338 -25.53 -12.62 4.64
CA GLU A 338 -26.12 -12.87 5.96
C GLU A 338 -26.77 -14.26 6.08
N GLN A 339 -27.43 -14.74 5.01
CA GLN A 339 -28.14 -16.02 5.02
C GLN A 339 -27.19 -17.22 4.89
N ASN A 340 -26.08 -17.05 4.19
CA ASN A 340 -25.13 -18.13 3.92
C ASN A 340 -23.96 -18.19 4.93
N ASP A 341 -23.80 -17.18 5.78
CA ASP A 341 -22.73 -17.17 6.79
C ASP A 341 -23.20 -17.78 8.11
N PRO A 342 -22.52 -18.82 8.65
CA PRO A 342 -22.89 -19.45 9.92
C PRO A 342 -22.89 -18.51 11.14
N LEU A 343 -22.10 -17.43 11.13
CA LEU A 343 -22.04 -16.46 12.23
C LEU A 343 -23.23 -15.50 12.22
N LEU A 344 -23.84 -15.27 11.05
CA LEU A 344 -24.89 -14.27 10.83
C LEU A 344 -26.27 -14.89 10.67
N ARG A 345 -26.36 -16.11 10.13
CA ARG A 345 -27.63 -16.75 9.78
C ARG A 345 -28.54 -16.88 11.00
N GLY A 346 -29.73 -16.28 10.91
CA GLY A 346 -30.74 -16.32 11.97
C GLY A 346 -30.47 -15.37 13.15
N ARG A 347 -29.45 -14.51 13.07
CA ARG A 347 -29.21 -13.46 14.07
C ARG A 347 -30.07 -12.24 13.77
N VAL A 348 -30.43 -11.50 14.82
CA VAL A 348 -30.94 -10.13 14.68
C VAL A 348 -29.75 -9.23 14.41
N ILE A 349 -29.80 -8.47 13.32
CA ILE A 349 -28.73 -7.59 12.86
C ILE A 349 -29.23 -6.15 12.88
N HIS A 350 -28.52 -5.28 13.60
CA HIS A 350 -28.80 -3.85 13.67
C HIS A 350 -28.02 -3.12 12.56
N GLY A 351 -28.72 -2.53 11.60
CA GLY A 351 -28.09 -1.87 10.45
C GLY A 351 -27.96 -0.36 10.64
N VAL A 352 -26.78 0.19 10.39
CA VAL A 352 -26.48 1.63 10.41
C VAL A 352 -25.80 2.00 9.10
N ALA A 353 -26.13 3.15 8.53
CA ALA A 353 -25.58 3.60 7.27
C ALA A 353 -25.39 5.12 7.21
N ASP A 354 -24.68 5.59 6.19
CA ASP A 354 -24.54 7.02 5.87
C ASP A 354 -25.93 7.70 5.80
N PRO A 355 -26.19 8.78 6.57
CA PRO A 355 -27.41 9.57 6.44
C PRO A 355 -27.80 9.96 5.00
N ALA A 356 -26.83 10.09 4.09
CA ALA A 356 -27.10 10.42 2.69
C ALA A 356 -27.98 9.37 1.97
N ILE A 357 -27.98 8.10 2.40
CA ILE A 357 -28.80 7.06 1.76
C ILE A 357 -30.30 7.22 2.01
N PHE A 358 -30.69 8.08 2.96
CA PHE A 358 -32.06 8.39 3.32
C PHE A 358 -32.60 9.64 2.62
N ASP A 359 -31.81 10.31 1.78
CA ASP A 359 -32.26 11.48 1.04
C ASP A 359 -33.35 11.10 0.02
N GLU A 360 -34.52 11.73 0.15
CA GLU A 360 -35.67 11.57 -0.75
C GLU A 360 -35.87 12.78 -1.67
N SER A 361 -34.97 13.77 -1.63
CA SER A 361 -35.11 15.01 -2.40
C SER A 361 -35.12 14.80 -3.92
N ARG A 362 -34.65 13.65 -4.40
CA ARG A 362 -34.53 13.30 -5.83
C ARG A 362 -35.36 12.08 -6.24
N GLY A 363 -36.23 11.57 -5.37
CA GLY A 363 -37.03 10.36 -5.61
C GLY A 363 -36.97 9.38 -4.44
N GLU A 364 -37.21 8.10 -4.72
CA GLU A 364 -37.11 7.03 -3.72
C GLU A 364 -35.67 6.93 -3.19
N SER A 365 -35.51 6.92 -1.85
CA SER A 365 -34.20 6.85 -1.21
C SER A 365 -33.56 5.46 -1.37
N ILE A 366 -32.23 5.40 -1.32
CA ILE A 366 -31.48 4.14 -1.35
C ILE A 366 -31.91 3.24 -0.19
N ALA A 367 -32.11 3.81 1.01
CA ALA A 367 -32.61 3.07 2.16
C ALA A 367 -33.97 2.42 1.88
N ALA A 368 -34.93 3.17 1.31
CA ALA A 368 -36.24 2.64 0.95
C ALA A 368 -36.16 1.53 -0.11
N MET A 369 -35.31 1.69 -1.14
CA MET A 369 -35.08 0.67 -2.16
C MET A 369 -34.57 -0.65 -1.56
N MET A 370 -33.66 -0.58 -0.59
CA MET A 370 -33.07 -1.76 0.07
C MET A 370 -34.02 -2.42 1.08
N GLU A 371 -34.94 -1.66 1.67
CA GLU A 371 -35.94 -2.17 2.62
C GLU A 371 -37.10 -2.91 1.90
N ARG A 372 -37.33 -2.66 0.62
CA ARG A 372 -38.38 -3.34 -0.15
C ARG A 372 -38.12 -4.83 -0.35
N SER A 373 -39.21 -5.53 -0.67
CA SER A 373 -39.16 -6.92 -1.12
C SER A 373 -38.25 -7.06 -2.35
N PRO A 374 -37.40 -8.11 -2.42
CA PRO A 374 -37.35 -9.27 -1.53
C PRO A 374 -36.28 -9.20 -0.42
N HIS A 375 -35.57 -8.08 -0.27
CA HIS A 375 -34.35 -8.04 0.55
C HIS A 375 -34.58 -7.59 1.98
N PHE A 376 -35.56 -6.71 2.24
CA PHE A 376 -35.97 -6.29 3.60
C PHE A 376 -34.80 -5.81 4.47
N LEU A 377 -33.84 -5.08 3.89
CA LEU A 377 -32.71 -4.52 4.64
C LEU A 377 -33.08 -3.19 5.24
N ARG A 378 -33.21 -3.16 6.57
CA ARG A 378 -33.45 -1.93 7.32
C ARG A 378 -32.14 -1.28 7.76
N TRP A 379 -32.10 0.04 7.63
CA TRP A 379 -30.97 0.88 8.06
C TRP A 379 -31.46 1.97 9.02
N GLN A 380 -30.57 2.37 9.91
CA GLN A 380 -30.70 3.56 10.75
C GLN A 380 -29.66 4.58 10.32
N PRO A 381 -29.97 5.90 10.36
CA PRO A 381 -28.99 6.92 10.02
C PRO A 381 -27.89 6.96 11.09
N GLY A 382 -26.64 6.76 10.70
CA GLY A 382 -25.49 6.84 11.60
C GLY A 382 -25.03 8.27 11.83
N ASP A 383 -24.33 8.52 12.95
CA ASP A 383 -23.67 9.80 13.17
C ASP A 383 -22.45 9.94 12.24
N HIS A 384 -22.52 10.91 11.32
CA HIS A 384 -21.47 11.18 10.35
C HIS A 384 -20.43 12.22 10.80
N THR A 385 -20.40 12.61 12.08
CA THR A 385 -19.40 13.54 12.61
C THR A 385 -17.98 12.97 12.48
N ARG A 386 -17.20 13.54 11.56
CA ARG A 386 -15.91 12.97 11.12
C ARG A 386 -14.85 12.93 12.23
N LEU A 387 -14.60 14.07 12.90
CA LEU A 387 -13.58 14.16 13.94
C LEU A 387 -13.89 13.25 15.14
N ALA A 388 -15.12 13.26 15.63
CA ALA A 388 -15.56 12.41 16.75
C ALA A 388 -15.41 10.91 16.40
N GLY A 389 -15.83 10.53 15.19
CA GLY A 389 -15.70 9.16 14.72
C GLY A 389 -14.25 8.73 14.51
N LYS A 390 -13.38 9.61 14.00
CA LYS A 390 -11.93 9.36 13.93
C LYS A 390 -11.34 9.12 15.31
N MET A 391 -11.74 9.90 16.31
CA MET A 391 -11.28 9.72 17.69
C MET A 391 -11.73 8.38 18.27
N GLN A 392 -12.92 7.87 17.91
CA GLN A 392 -13.35 6.53 18.31
C GLN A 392 -12.44 5.42 17.78
N PHE A 393 -11.85 5.57 16.59
CA PHE A 393 -10.80 4.65 16.14
C PHE A 393 -9.58 4.73 17.05
N HIS A 394 -9.03 5.91 17.30
CA HIS A 394 -7.85 6.06 18.17
C HIS A 394 -8.08 5.45 19.56
N TYR A 395 -9.25 5.70 20.16
CA TYR A 395 -9.60 5.13 21.46
C TYR A 395 -9.68 3.61 21.41
N ARG A 396 -10.24 3.05 20.33
CA ARG A 396 -10.47 1.60 20.23
C ARG A 396 -9.27 0.81 19.75
N LEU A 397 -8.35 1.42 19.01
CA LEU A 397 -7.08 0.83 18.58
C LEU A 397 -6.00 0.89 19.67
N ARG A 398 -6.21 1.68 20.73
CA ARG A 398 -5.28 1.68 21.85
C ARG A 398 -5.39 0.36 22.62
N PHE A 399 -4.24 -0.28 22.88
CA PHE A 399 -4.18 -1.44 23.74
C PHE A 399 -4.37 -1.07 25.21
N ALA A 400 -5.23 -1.80 25.91
CA ALA A 400 -5.32 -1.78 27.36
C ALA A 400 -4.12 -2.52 27.99
N PRO A 401 -3.90 -2.42 29.32
CA PRO A 401 -2.76 -3.05 30.01
C PRO A 401 -2.69 -4.57 29.86
N ASP A 402 -3.82 -5.25 29.64
CA ASP A 402 -3.88 -6.68 29.35
C ASP A 402 -3.46 -7.02 27.90
N GLY A 403 -3.13 -6.02 27.10
CA GLY A 403 -2.73 -6.12 25.71
C GLY A 403 -3.91 -6.18 24.75
N ARG A 404 -5.14 -5.95 25.19
CA ARG A 404 -6.32 -6.11 24.36
C ARG A 404 -6.92 -4.75 23.94
N PRO A 405 -7.20 -4.51 22.64
CA PRO A 405 -7.83 -3.27 22.18
C PRO A 405 -9.37 -3.40 22.17
N MET A 406 -10.09 -2.27 22.07
CA MET A 406 -11.56 -2.25 22.02
C MET A 406 -12.14 -2.46 20.61
N LEU A 407 -11.29 -2.58 19.58
CA LEU A 407 -11.64 -3.02 18.24
C LEU A 407 -10.64 -4.08 17.76
N GLN A 408 -11.14 -5.27 17.42
CA GLN A 408 -10.38 -6.34 16.78
C GLN A 408 -11.07 -6.81 15.50
N VAL A 409 -10.31 -7.39 14.58
CA VAL A 409 -10.74 -7.69 13.22
C VAL A 409 -10.33 -9.10 12.86
N PHE A 410 -11.26 -9.90 12.32
CA PHE A 410 -10.91 -11.24 11.83
C PHE A 410 -9.95 -11.15 10.64
N ASN A 411 -8.96 -12.04 10.59
CA ASN A 411 -7.97 -12.09 9.51
C ASN A 411 -8.59 -12.35 8.10
N SER A 412 -9.86 -12.75 8.05
CA SER A 412 -10.66 -12.86 6.84
C SER A 412 -11.10 -11.51 6.26
N CYS A 413 -11.07 -10.43 7.05
CA CYS A 413 -11.44 -9.07 6.62
C CYS A 413 -10.27 -8.35 5.94
N LYS A 414 -9.85 -8.91 4.80
CA LYS A 414 -8.66 -8.50 4.03
C LYS A 414 -8.70 -7.04 3.55
N HIS A 415 -9.88 -6.53 3.19
CA HIS A 415 -10.04 -5.16 2.72
C HIS A 415 -9.85 -4.17 3.86
N PHE A 416 -10.45 -4.41 5.03
CA PHE A 416 -10.18 -3.58 6.21
C PHE A 416 -8.70 -3.54 6.55
N ILE A 417 -8.04 -4.71 6.59
CA ILE A 417 -6.63 -4.86 6.93
C ILE A 417 -5.72 -4.13 5.93
N ARG A 418 -6.10 -4.05 4.64
CA ARG A 418 -5.30 -3.37 3.62
C ARG A 418 -5.62 -1.88 3.46
N THR A 419 -6.77 -1.38 3.88
CA THR A 419 -7.16 0.02 3.65
C THR A 419 -6.96 0.88 4.87
N LEU A 420 -7.52 0.49 6.03
CA LEU A 420 -7.50 1.33 7.23
C LEU A 420 -6.08 1.74 7.65
N PRO A 421 -5.09 0.84 7.74
CA PRO A 421 -3.75 1.21 8.20
C PRO A 421 -3.00 2.09 7.20
N ASN A 422 -3.49 2.20 5.96
CA ASN A 422 -2.82 2.96 4.91
C ASN A 422 -3.34 4.39 4.79
N LEU A 423 -4.39 4.77 5.53
CA LEU A 423 -4.94 6.11 5.49
C LEU A 423 -3.96 7.15 6.05
N VAL A 424 -3.87 8.29 5.37
CA VAL A 424 -3.04 9.43 5.78
C VAL A 424 -3.89 10.67 5.98
N TYR A 425 -3.35 11.65 6.70
CA TYR A 425 -3.96 12.97 6.84
C TYR A 425 -4.03 13.70 5.50
N ASP A 426 -5.10 14.48 5.32
CA ASP A 426 -5.23 15.37 4.16
C ASP A 426 -4.23 16.53 4.24
N GLU A 427 -3.62 16.88 3.11
CA GLU A 427 -2.60 17.95 3.06
C GLU A 427 -3.19 19.34 3.30
N SER A 428 -4.48 19.54 3.00
CA SER A 428 -5.20 20.80 3.17
C SER A 428 -6.00 20.83 4.47
N ASN A 429 -6.64 19.71 4.84
CA ASN A 429 -7.36 19.54 6.09
C ASN A 429 -6.64 18.55 7.01
N VAL A 430 -5.59 19.02 7.67
CA VAL A 430 -4.68 18.19 8.48
C VAL A 430 -5.33 17.47 9.67
N GLU A 431 -6.58 17.82 10.02
CA GLU A 431 -7.35 17.13 11.06
C GLU A 431 -8.21 15.98 10.52
N ASP A 432 -8.27 15.78 9.21
CA ASP A 432 -9.08 14.76 8.56
C ASP A 432 -8.19 13.82 7.72
N ILE A 433 -8.76 12.69 7.32
CA ILE A 433 -8.11 11.76 6.41
C ILE A 433 -8.21 12.26 4.95
N ASP A 434 -7.24 11.91 4.12
CA ASP A 434 -7.28 12.18 2.68
C ASP A 434 -8.36 11.32 2.00
N THR A 435 -9.49 11.96 1.69
CA THR A 435 -10.67 11.32 1.05
C THR A 435 -10.46 10.94 -0.41
N ARG A 436 -9.30 11.25 -1.00
CA ARG A 436 -8.92 10.72 -2.33
C ARG A 436 -8.50 9.25 -2.24
N GLN A 437 -8.13 8.79 -1.04
CA GLN A 437 -7.78 7.40 -0.77
C GLN A 437 -9.01 6.49 -0.72
N GLU A 438 -8.79 5.23 -0.36
CA GLU A 438 -9.83 4.22 -0.25
C GLU A 438 -10.38 4.19 1.19
N ASP A 439 -11.21 5.17 1.52
CA ASP A 439 -11.74 5.45 2.87
C ASP A 439 -13.14 4.90 3.15
N HIS A 440 -13.81 4.29 2.17
CA HIS A 440 -15.17 3.69 2.30
C HIS A 440 -15.32 2.75 3.50
N ILE A 441 -14.30 1.95 3.80
CA ILE A 441 -14.31 1.06 4.99
C ILE A 441 -14.16 1.87 6.29
N TYR A 442 -13.36 2.93 6.26
CA TYR A 442 -13.23 3.82 7.41
C TYR A 442 -14.56 4.50 7.71
N ASP A 443 -15.24 5.04 6.71
CA ASP A 443 -16.55 5.68 6.89
C ASP A 443 -17.61 4.68 7.35
N GLU A 444 -17.69 3.51 6.72
CA GLU A 444 -18.59 2.42 7.15
C GLU A 444 -18.38 2.03 8.61
N CYS A 445 -17.13 1.80 9.00
CA CYS A 445 -16.81 1.36 10.34
C CYS A 445 -17.08 2.48 11.36
N ARG A 446 -16.79 3.73 10.99
CA ARG A 446 -17.05 4.91 11.81
C ARG A 446 -18.51 5.01 12.26
N TYR A 447 -19.45 4.74 11.36
CA TYR A 447 -20.88 4.74 11.71
C TYR A 447 -21.20 3.75 12.83
N VAL A 448 -20.62 2.55 12.80
CA VAL A 448 -20.81 1.54 13.85
C VAL A 448 -20.10 1.93 15.15
N LEU A 449 -18.91 2.52 15.08
CA LEU A 449 -18.19 2.98 16.27
C LEU A 449 -18.97 4.08 17.01
N MET A 450 -19.68 4.93 16.27
CA MET A 450 -20.44 6.05 16.83
C MET A 450 -21.75 5.63 17.50
N GLU A 451 -22.29 4.45 17.21
CA GLU A 451 -23.41 3.87 17.98
C GLU A 451 -22.99 3.38 19.37
N HIS A 452 -21.69 3.13 19.55
CA HIS A 452 -21.10 2.64 20.81
C HIS A 452 -19.91 3.52 21.21
N PRO A 453 -20.08 4.82 21.46
CA PRO A 453 -18.95 5.69 21.75
C PRO A 453 -18.33 5.30 23.10
N ILE A 454 -17.01 5.10 23.11
CA ILE A 454 -16.26 4.91 24.37
C ILE A 454 -15.61 6.23 24.78
N SER A 455 -15.43 6.38 26.09
CA SER A 455 -14.59 7.45 26.64
C SER A 455 -13.12 7.24 26.21
N PRO A 456 -12.34 8.33 26.12
CA PRO A 456 -10.90 8.23 25.90
C PRO A 456 -10.29 7.28 26.94
N PRO A 457 -9.45 6.31 26.54
CA PRO A 457 -8.80 5.42 27.49
C PRO A 457 -7.90 6.23 28.42
N GLU A 458 -7.86 5.89 29.71
CA GLU A 458 -6.85 6.43 30.62
C GLU A 458 -5.46 6.20 30.02
N ALA A 459 -4.56 7.17 30.19
CA ALA A 459 -3.24 7.10 29.58
C ALA A 459 -2.41 5.95 30.16
N SER A 460 -2.54 4.74 29.60
CA SER A 460 -1.62 3.64 29.84
C SER A 460 -0.23 4.06 29.39
N ALA A 461 0.71 4.11 30.34
CA ALA A 461 2.13 4.23 30.09
C ALA A 461 2.57 3.14 29.09
N ALA A 462 3.62 3.46 28.33
CA ALA A 462 4.28 2.54 27.41
C ALA A 462 4.50 1.14 28.03
N PRO A 463 4.64 0.07 27.22
CA PRO A 463 5.02 -1.25 27.73
C PRO A 463 6.21 -1.11 28.69
N PRO A 464 6.23 -1.86 29.81
CA PRO A 464 7.27 -1.73 30.82
C PRO A 464 8.63 -1.86 30.14
N ARG A 465 9.48 -0.85 30.34
CA ARG A 465 10.88 -0.92 29.90
C ARG A 465 11.48 -2.18 30.55
N PRO A 466 12.19 -3.05 29.82
CA PRO A 466 12.99 -4.08 30.46
C PRO A 466 13.94 -3.38 31.44
N ASP A 467 14.03 -3.95 32.65
CA ASP A 467 14.62 -3.38 33.87
C ASP A 467 15.68 -2.30 33.60
N ASP A 468 15.38 -1.08 34.06
CA ASP A 468 16.36 0.00 34.12
C ASP A 468 17.44 -0.39 35.15
N PRO A 469 18.69 -0.65 34.74
CA PRO A 469 19.76 -1.02 35.67
C PRO A 469 20.08 0.08 36.71
N LEU A 470 19.52 1.29 36.56
CA LEU A 470 19.73 2.43 37.45
C LEU A 470 18.71 2.55 38.60
N GLU A 471 17.64 1.74 38.63
CA GLU A 471 16.65 1.72 39.74
C GLU A 471 17.07 0.79 40.91
N LEU A 472 18.25 0.16 40.87
CA LEU A 472 18.74 -0.77 41.91
C LEU A 472 19.20 -0.10 43.23
N HIS A 473 19.16 1.23 43.34
CA HIS A 473 19.75 1.95 44.49
C HIS A 473 18.80 2.83 45.30
N ARG A 474 17.47 2.74 45.11
CA ARG A 474 16.52 3.54 45.90
C ARG A 474 16.19 3.02 47.31
N GLN A 475 16.86 1.98 47.79
CA GLN A 475 16.77 1.53 49.20
C GLN A 475 18.11 1.65 49.92
N ALA A 476 18.52 2.88 50.22
CA ALA A 476 19.48 3.13 51.30
C ALA A 476 18.80 3.99 52.37
N ARG A 477 18.26 3.34 53.41
CA ARG A 477 17.82 4.00 54.64
C ARG A 477 19.06 4.47 55.41
N PHE A 478 19.29 5.78 55.46
CA PHE A 478 20.18 6.37 56.44
C PHE A 478 19.38 6.66 57.72
N TYR A 479 19.60 5.86 58.76
CA TYR A 479 19.27 6.26 60.13
C TYR A 479 20.44 7.10 60.65
N ARG A 480 20.17 8.33 61.10
CA ARG A 480 21.07 9.07 61.99
C ARG A 480 20.57 8.90 63.42
N ILE A 481 21.47 8.40 64.27
CA ILE A 481 21.41 8.39 65.74
C ILE A 481 21.57 9.82 66.24
#